data_AF-A0AAU5X2L7-F1
#
_entry.id   AF-A0AAU5X2L7-F1
#
_cell.length_a   1.000
_cell.length_b   1.000
_cell.length_c   1.000
_cell.angle_alpha   90.00
_cell.angle_beta   90.00
_cell.angle_gamma   90.00
#
_symmetry.space_group_name_H-M   'P 1'
#
loop_
_entity.id
_entity.type
_entity.pdbx_description
1 polymer ?
#
loop_
_entity_poly.entity_id
_entity_poly.type
_entity_poly.pdbx_seq_one_letter_code
_entity_poly.pdbx_strand_id
1 'polypeptide(L)'
;MSSGVEADIALDAAVIASLGLIRVLGGAAGLAAAGTGLLAGLAEERAEIRARRLQEIRHHEQAIAEVLDRNARIAALASSAKENDAQIALPLPFEPAGKTAGELVAWCAETDAALATAEEELATAIASTVTGRIFAPAAETLKATAPAASPPPAATALATTLARVLARLLPDTTEADRRRVTEAAEEAASATTQGEAESRLTEVRIRIQEANEHARRRRDDRAAAARFVRELETHPAAGDVRARLAEVAEGAAALDEGLRAEAVRLVGDLQREAERRYVTTALREAFAGLGYEVDEGFETLTADSGEAVLTRGDWSQHAVKVRVDDARRIRMALLRTEPAESDDQRRLDVEREEQWCASFEAARERLEQAGIHADVRWRIEPGEQRLPVTRRRSDRRQPQARHRERDR
;
A
#
# COMPACT_ATOMS: atom_id res chain seq x y z
N MET A 1 -24.60 27.71 -19.70
CA MET A 1 -24.09 28.25 -18.42
C MET A 1 -25.21 28.10 -17.41
N SER A 2 -24.89 27.66 -16.20
CA SER A 2 -25.81 27.09 -15.21
C SER A 2 -25.61 27.80 -13.88
N SER A 3 -26.68 28.13 -13.13
CA SER A 3 -26.50 28.40 -11.70
C SER A 3 -25.93 27.12 -11.09
N GLY A 4 -24.75 27.22 -10.50
CA GLY A 4 -23.90 26.07 -10.27
C GLY A 4 -22.95 26.31 -9.12
N VAL A 5 -22.76 25.27 -8.33
CA VAL A 5 -21.69 25.16 -7.35
C VAL A 5 -20.67 24.19 -7.95
N GLU A 6 -19.43 24.66 -8.10
CA GLU A 6 -18.30 23.80 -8.42
C GLU A 6 -17.48 23.62 -7.14
N ALA A 7 -17.41 22.37 -6.67
CA ALA A 7 -16.65 21.99 -5.50
C ALA A 7 -15.57 20.97 -5.88
N ASP A 8 -14.36 21.23 -5.42
CA ASP A 8 -13.30 20.24 -5.40
C ASP A 8 -13.42 19.44 -4.11
N ILE A 9 -13.38 18.11 -4.23
CA ILE A 9 -13.39 17.18 -3.13
C ILE A 9 -12.00 16.61 -2.93
N ALA A 10 -11.44 16.84 -1.75
CA ALA A 10 -10.23 16.21 -1.28
C ALA A 10 -10.58 15.22 -0.16
N LEU A 11 -10.07 13.99 -0.29
CA LEU A 11 -10.12 13.04 0.82
C LEU A 11 -9.02 13.38 1.83
N ASP A 12 -9.35 13.32 3.11
CA ASP A 12 -8.35 13.39 4.16
C ASP A 12 -7.34 12.23 4.00
N ALA A 13 -6.06 12.51 4.23
CA ALA A 13 -4.97 11.53 4.14
C ALA A 13 -5.19 10.30 5.03
N ALA A 14 -5.98 10.47 6.10
CA ALA A 14 -6.44 9.40 6.97
C ALA A 14 -7.42 8.43 6.29
N VAL A 15 -8.39 8.95 5.55
CA VAL A 15 -9.36 8.14 4.81
C VAL A 15 -8.66 7.43 3.66
N ILE A 16 -7.75 8.12 2.97
CA ILE A 16 -6.88 7.53 1.95
C ILE A 16 -6.06 6.38 2.52
N ALA A 17 -5.53 6.50 3.75
CA ALA A 17 -4.82 5.40 4.41
C ALA A 17 -5.76 4.23 4.77
N SER A 18 -6.99 4.49 5.23
CA SER A 18 -7.95 3.41 5.53
C SER A 18 -8.57 2.74 4.30
N LEU A 19 -8.62 3.44 3.16
CA LEU A 19 -9.06 2.90 1.87
C LEU A 19 -7.90 2.28 1.08
N GLY A 20 -6.67 2.69 1.38
CA GLY A 20 -5.46 2.30 0.71
C GLY A 20 -4.55 1.49 1.64
N LEU A 21 -4.62 0.17 1.46
CA LEU A 21 -3.70 -0.83 2.03
C LEU A 21 -2.19 -0.62 1.70
N ILE A 22 -1.79 0.49 1.05
CA ILE A 22 -0.38 0.84 0.81
C ILE A 22 -0.16 2.35 0.93
N ARG A 23 0.75 2.72 1.83
CA ARG A 23 1.62 3.90 1.65
C ARG A 23 3.04 3.41 1.36
N VAL A 24 3.45 3.43 0.10
CA VAL A 24 4.86 3.42 -0.29
C VAL A 24 5.43 4.82 0.02
N LEU A 25 6.60 4.83 0.63
CA LEU A 25 7.32 5.97 1.21
C LEU A 25 7.42 7.21 0.30
N GLY A 26 7.26 8.40 0.88
CA GLY A 26 7.89 9.64 0.40
C GLY A 26 7.04 10.91 0.37
N GLY A 27 7.21 11.79 1.38
CA GLY A 27 7.21 13.25 1.23
C GLY A 27 5.89 14.02 1.08
N ALA A 28 5.67 14.99 1.99
CA ALA A 28 5.16 16.36 1.78
C ALA A 28 4.12 16.83 2.81
N ALA A 29 4.59 17.75 3.65
CA ALA A 29 4.03 19.06 4.03
C ALA A 29 2.50 19.23 4.25
N GLY A 30 2.16 19.42 5.53
CA GLY A 30 1.59 20.63 6.14
C GLY A 30 0.60 21.53 5.38
N LEU A 31 -0.47 21.90 6.06
CA LEU A 31 -1.01 23.26 6.14
C LEU A 31 -2.05 23.36 7.28
N ALA A 32 -2.36 24.61 7.64
CA ALA A 32 -2.64 25.07 8.99
C ALA A 32 -4.05 25.66 9.19
N ALA A 33 -4.32 25.94 10.46
CA ALA A 33 -5.05 27.09 11.03
C ALA A 33 -6.59 27.03 11.21
N ALA A 34 -6.96 26.93 12.49
CA ALA A 34 -7.75 27.90 13.29
C ALA A 34 -9.21 28.23 12.94
N GLY A 35 -10.12 27.86 13.86
CA GLY A 35 -11.41 28.56 14.07
C GLY A 35 -12.46 27.82 14.91
N THR A 36 -12.86 28.43 16.04
CA THR A 36 -14.13 28.26 16.82
C THR A 36 -14.22 27.25 17.99
N GLY A 37 -13.99 27.75 19.21
CA GLY A 37 -13.73 26.98 20.45
C GLY A 37 -14.92 26.43 21.27
N LEU A 38 -16.14 26.31 20.74
CA LEU A 38 -17.25 25.66 21.50
C LEU A 38 -17.94 24.51 20.75
N LEU A 39 -17.93 24.52 19.42
CA LEU A 39 -18.14 23.31 18.60
C LEU A 39 -16.83 22.49 18.47
N ALA A 40 -15.68 23.12 18.73
CA ALA A 40 -14.39 22.46 18.85
C ALA A 40 -14.43 21.30 19.84
N GLY A 41 -15.07 21.41 21.01
CA GLY A 41 -15.03 20.32 22.01
C GLY A 41 -15.65 19.00 21.53
N LEU A 42 -16.78 19.05 20.81
CA LEU A 42 -17.41 17.85 20.24
C LEU A 42 -16.74 17.40 18.94
N ALA A 43 -16.19 18.33 18.15
CA ALA A 43 -15.40 18.01 16.97
C ALA A 43 -14.04 17.39 17.34
N GLU A 44 -13.43 17.84 18.44
CA GLU A 44 -12.16 17.39 19.01
C GLU A 44 -12.32 16.01 19.65
N GLU A 45 -13.39 15.77 20.43
CA GLU A 45 -13.68 14.43 20.96
C GLU A 45 -13.90 13.39 19.84
N ARG A 46 -14.60 13.78 18.77
CA ARG A 46 -14.79 12.91 17.59
C ARG A 46 -13.51 12.76 16.76
N ALA A 47 -12.71 13.82 16.64
CA ALA A 47 -11.42 13.79 15.97
C ALA A 47 -10.43 12.89 16.72
N GLU A 48 -10.45 12.89 18.05
CA GLU A 48 -9.66 11.98 18.87
C GLU A 48 -10.08 10.52 18.69
N ILE A 49 -11.38 10.22 18.73
CA ILE A 49 -11.88 8.86 18.49
C ILE A 49 -11.46 8.37 17.10
N ARG A 50 -11.55 9.24 16.09
CA ARG A 50 -11.09 8.94 14.73
C ARG A 50 -9.59 8.74 14.67
N ALA A 51 -8.81 9.64 15.27
CA ALA A 51 -7.35 9.55 15.31
C ALA A 51 -6.89 8.23 15.95
N ARG A 52 -7.56 7.80 17.03
CA ARG A 52 -7.31 6.51 17.70
C ARG A 52 -7.62 5.33 16.77
N ARG A 53 -8.81 5.29 16.14
CA ARG A 53 -9.15 4.22 15.17
C ARG A 53 -8.17 4.13 14.02
N LEU A 54 -7.74 5.27 13.49
CA LEU A 54 -6.73 5.33 12.42
C LEU A 54 -5.36 4.85 12.90
N GLN A 55 -4.99 5.19 14.13
CA GLN A 55 -3.77 4.69 14.74
C GLN A 55 -3.83 3.18 14.94
N GLU A 56 -4.98 2.63 15.36
CA GLU A 56 -5.20 1.19 15.48
C GLU A 56 -5.07 0.48 14.13
N ILE A 57 -5.69 1.00 13.07
CA ILE A 57 -5.56 0.46 11.71
C ILE A 57 -4.10 0.49 11.25
N ARG A 58 -3.42 1.64 11.36
CA ARG A 58 -2.00 1.77 10.97
C ARG A 58 -1.10 0.84 11.78
N HIS A 59 -1.37 0.70 13.07
CA HIS A 59 -0.61 -0.20 13.93
C HIS A 59 -0.81 -1.66 13.51
N HIS A 60 -2.03 -2.05 13.17
CA HIS A 60 -2.34 -3.38 12.66
C HIS A 60 -1.68 -3.64 11.30
N GLU A 61 -1.74 -2.69 10.37
CA GLU A 61 -1.07 -2.77 9.06
C GLU A 61 0.44 -2.89 9.19
N GLN A 62 1.05 -2.09 10.07
CA GLN A 62 2.47 -2.18 10.36
C GLN A 62 2.81 -3.58 10.90
N ALA A 63 2.02 -4.11 11.83
CA ALA A 63 2.24 -5.44 12.38
C ALA A 63 2.14 -6.54 11.30
N ILE A 64 1.20 -6.42 10.34
CA ILE A 64 1.13 -7.34 9.18
C ILE A 64 2.39 -7.23 8.32
N ALA A 65 2.84 -6.01 8.02
CA ALA A 65 4.04 -5.81 7.22
C ALA A 65 5.29 -6.41 7.87
N GLU A 66 5.43 -6.27 9.19
CA GLU A 66 6.50 -6.90 9.97
C GLU A 66 6.43 -8.42 9.90
N VAL A 67 5.23 -9.02 10.00
CA VAL A 67 5.06 -10.47 9.86
C VAL A 67 5.51 -10.97 8.48
N LEU A 68 5.09 -10.28 7.41
CA LEU A 68 5.47 -10.64 6.04
C LEU A 68 6.98 -10.53 5.80
N ASP A 69 7.64 -9.54 6.40
CA ASP A 69 9.10 -9.41 6.38
C ASP A 69 9.80 -10.60 7.08
N ARG A 70 9.31 -11.02 8.26
CA ARG A 70 9.86 -12.20 8.96
C ARG A 70 9.61 -13.48 8.17
N ASN A 71 8.44 -13.64 7.55
CA ASN A 71 8.15 -14.79 6.67
C ASN A 71 9.11 -14.84 5.47
N ALA A 72 9.40 -13.68 4.85
CA ALA A 72 10.39 -13.60 3.77
C ALA A 72 11.79 -14.00 4.24
N ARG A 73 12.18 -13.60 5.47
CA ARG A 73 13.44 -13.99 6.11
C ARG A 73 13.49 -15.49 6.41
N ILE A 74 12.41 -16.08 6.93
CA ILE A 74 12.29 -17.54 7.14
C ILE A 74 12.52 -18.29 5.82
N ALA A 75 11.83 -17.90 4.75
CA ALA A 75 11.96 -18.54 3.44
C ALA A 75 13.38 -18.42 2.86
N ALA A 76 14.04 -17.26 3.05
CA ALA A 76 15.42 -17.04 2.64
C ALA A 76 16.41 -17.94 3.38
N LEU A 77 16.27 -18.09 4.70
CA LEU A 77 17.11 -18.98 5.50
C LEU A 77 16.88 -20.45 5.15
N ALA A 78 15.62 -20.86 4.96
CA ALA A 78 15.29 -22.23 4.57
C ALA A 78 15.92 -22.61 3.23
N SER A 79 15.89 -21.69 2.26
CA SER A 79 16.53 -21.87 0.96
C SER A 79 18.04 -22.01 1.09
N SER A 80 18.68 -21.12 1.86
CA SER A 80 20.14 -21.16 2.07
C SER A 80 20.59 -22.40 2.84
N ALA A 81 19.86 -22.80 3.88
CA ALA A 81 20.13 -24.02 4.63
C ALA A 81 20.12 -25.24 3.72
N LYS A 82 19.12 -25.34 2.83
CA LYS A 82 19.03 -26.40 1.83
C LYS A 82 20.20 -26.38 0.83
N GLU A 83 20.59 -25.20 0.34
CA GLU A 83 21.73 -25.05 -0.58
C GLU A 83 23.06 -25.47 0.05
N ASN A 84 23.22 -25.26 1.36
CA ASN A 84 24.45 -25.54 2.10
C ASN A 84 24.41 -26.86 2.88
N ASP A 85 23.37 -27.68 2.69
CA ASP A 85 23.12 -28.93 3.43
C ASP A 85 23.20 -28.76 4.97
N ALA A 86 22.78 -27.60 5.46
CA ALA A 86 22.78 -27.26 6.88
C ALA A 86 21.41 -27.58 7.51
N GLN A 87 21.44 -28.27 8.65
CA GLN A 87 20.24 -28.53 9.45
C GLN A 87 20.09 -27.42 10.49
N ILE A 88 19.18 -26.48 10.24
CA ILE A 88 18.84 -25.40 11.17
C ILE A 88 17.37 -25.49 11.58
N ALA A 89 17.07 -25.16 12.82
CA ALA A 89 15.69 -25.06 13.30
C ALA A 89 15.12 -23.68 12.92
N LEU A 90 14.11 -23.66 12.05
CA LEU A 90 13.42 -22.44 11.65
C LEU A 90 11.98 -22.42 12.19
N PRO A 91 11.48 -21.25 12.64
CA PRO A 91 10.07 -21.11 12.98
C PRO A 91 9.20 -21.29 11.74
N LEU A 92 7.96 -21.76 11.94
CA LEU A 92 6.99 -21.87 10.85
C LEU A 92 6.52 -20.47 10.42
N PRO A 93 6.31 -20.25 9.10
CA PRO A 93 5.69 -19.02 8.61
C PRO A 93 4.31 -18.80 9.25
N PHE A 94 3.98 -17.53 9.52
CA PHE A 94 2.74 -17.16 10.18
C PHE A 94 1.76 -16.50 9.22
N GLU A 95 0.49 -16.92 9.27
CA GLU A 95 -0.59 -16.37 8.46
C GLU A 95 -1.25 -15.19 9.22
N PRO A 96 -1.10 -13.94 8.74
CA PRO A 96 -1.62 -12.77 9.46
C PRO A 96 -3.15 -12.66 9.41
N ALA A 97 -3.84 -13.35 8.50
CA ALA A 97 -5.28 -13.23 8.32
C ALA A 97 -6.07 -13.57 9.61
N GLY A 98 -6.94 -12.65 10.02
CA GLY A 98 -7.83 -12.83 11.18
C GLY A 98 -7.15 -12.66 12.55
N LYS A 99 -5.90 -12.20 12.61
CA LYS A 99 -5.15 -11.97 13.84
C LYS A 99 -5.25 -10.53 14.31
N THR A 100 -5.09 -10.32 15.61
CA THR A 100 -5.01 -8.98 16.21
C THR A 100 -3.59 -8.41 16.09
N ALA A 101 -3.45 -7.08 16.15
CA ALA A 101 -2.13 -6.43 16.15
C ALA A 101 -1.22 -6.93 17.29
N GLY A 102 -1.78 -7.17 18.49
CA GLY A 102 -1.03 -7.69 19.63
C GLY A 102 -0.48 -9.10 19.40
N GLU A 103 -1.26 -10.00 18.80
CA GLU A 103 -0.79 -11.36 18.44
C GLU A 103 0.32 -11.32 17.39
N LEU A 104 0.18 -10.45 16.38
CA LEU A 104 1.19 -10.27 15.34
C LEU A 104 2.52 -9.76 15.92
N VAL A 105 2.46 -8.74 16.78
CA VAL A 105 3.65 -8.16 17.44
C VAL A 105 4.32 -9.18 18.37
N ALA A 106 3.53 -9.94 19.14
CA ALA A 106 4.06 -10.99 20.02
C ALA A 106 4.80 -12.08 19.22
N TRP A 107 4.20 -12.55 18.13
CA TRP A 107 4.83 -13.52 17.24
C TRP A 107 6.12 -12.98 16.61
N CYS A 108 6.13 -11.72 16.16
CA CYS A 108 7.33 -11.08 15.62
C CYS A 108 8.48 -11.08 16.64
N ALA A 109 8.21 -10.72 17.90
CA ALA A 109 9.23 -10.66 18.94
C ALA A 109 9.82 -12.05 19.26
N GLU A 110 8.99 -13.09 19.34
CA GLU A 110 9.45 -14.47 19.56
C GLU A 110 10.26 -14.99 18.34
N THR A 111 9.78 -14.69 17.14
CA THR A 111 10.39 -15.11 15.89
C THR A 111 11.76 -14.47 15.65
N ASP A 112 11.93 -13.20 16.04
CA ASP A 112 13.20 -12.48 15.86
C ASP A 112 14.36 -13.14 16.62
N ALA A 113 14.10 -13.68 17.82
CA ALA A 113 15.10 -14.41 18.60
C ALA A 113 15.48 -15.75 17.95
N ALA A 114 14.49 -16.49 17.45
CA ALA A 114 14.72 -17.75 16.73
C ALA A 114 15.50 -17.52 15.42
N LEU A 115 15.15 -16.47 14.67
CA LEU A 115 15.83 -16.10 13.43
C LEU A 115 17.27 -15.65 13.65
N ALA A 116 17.54 -14.88 14.71
CA ALA A 116 18.91 -14.48 15.04
C ALA A 116 19.81 -15.69 15.33
N THR A 117 19.28 -16.67 16.08
CA THR A 117 20.00 -17.92 16.40
C THR A 117 20.28 -18.73 15.12
N ALA A 118 19.26 -18.94 14.29
CA ALA A 118 19.39 -19.69 13.04
C ALA A 118 20.37 -19.03 12.03
N GLU A 119 20.39 -17.69 11.99
CA GLU A 119 21.34 -16.94 11.16
C GLU A 119 22.78 -17.10 11.63
N GLU A 120 23.03 -17.02 12.94
CA GLU A 120 24.36 -17.20 13.51
C GLU A 120 24.89 -18.62 13.28
N GLU A 121 24.06 -19.64 13.49
CA GLU A 121 24.39 -21.04 13.23
C GLU A 121 24.75 -21.27 11.76
N LEU A 122 23.90 -20.77 10.83
CA LEU A 122 24.11 -20.95 9.40
C LEU A 122 25.34 -20.16 8.90
N ALA A 123 25.53 -18.92 9.34
CA ALA A 123 26.70 -18.12 8.98
C ALA A 123 28.01 -18.77 9.48
N THR A 124 27.99 -19.33 10.69
CA THR A 124 29.14 -20.06 11.27
C THR A 124 29.44 -21.33 10.47
N ALA A 125 28.42 -22.10 10.08
CA ALA A 125 28.57 -23.30 9.27
C ALA A 125 29.18 -22.98 7.90
N ILE A 126 28.64 -21.97 7.21
CA ILE A 126 29.15 -21.52 5.90
C ILE A 126 30.60 -21.04 6.02
N ALA A 127 30.91 -20.17 6.98
CA ALA A 127 32.25 -19.64 7.18
C ALA A 127 33.27 -20.75 7.49
N SER A 128 32.87 -21.75 8.29
CA SER A 128 33.71 -22.92 8.60
C SER A 128 34.00 -23.75 7.36
N THR A 129 32.98 -24.03 6.54
CA THR A 129 33.13 -24.78 5.28
C THR A 129 34.04 -24.04 4.28
N VAL A 130 33.84 -22.74 4.09
CA VAL A 130 34.65 -21.93 3.17
C VAL A 130 36.09 -21.84 3.65
N THR A 131 36.31 -21.55 4.93
CA THR A 131 37.67 -21.47 5.51
C THR A 131 38.38 -22.83 5.41
N GLY A 132 37.67 -23.93 5.70
CA GLY A 132 38.20 -25.28 5.53
C GLY A 132 38.66 -25.54 4.09
N ARG A 133 37.87 -25.14 3.09
CA ARG A 133 38.23 -25.29 1.67
C ARG A 133 39.46 -24.47 1.27
N ILE A 134 39.56 -23.22 1.74
CA ILE A 134 40.65 -22.32 1.38
C ILE A 134 41.99 -22.80 1.95
N PHE A 135 41.99 -23.29 3.20
CA PHE A 135 43.23 -23.61 3.93
C PHE A 135 43.59 -25.11 3.95
N ALA A 136 42.69 -26.02 3.57
CA ALA A 136 42.99 -27.47 3.47
C ALA A 136 44.11 -27.83 2.46
N PRO A 137 44.19 -27.24 1.25
CA PRO A 137 45.22 -27.62 0.26
C PRO A 137 46.65 -27.34 0.72
N ALA A 138 46.84 -26.28 1.52
CA ALA A 138 48.14 -25.94 2.11
C ALA A 138 48.58 -26.96 3.17
N ALA A 139 47.64 -27.54 3.93
CA ALA A 139 47.94 -28.52 4.96
C ALA A 139 48.38 -29.88 4.39
N GLU A 140 47.85 -30.30 3.23
CA GLU A 140 48.23 -31.55 2.57
C GLU A 140 49.58 -31.45 1.84
N THR A 141 49.87 -30.32 1.18
CA THR A 141 51.18 -30.10 0.52
C THR A 141 52.33 -29.95 1.53
N LEU A 142 52.08 -29.34 2.70
CA LEU A 142 53.06 -29.28 3.79
C LEU A 142 53.31 -30.66 4.44
N LYS A 143 52.29 -31.52 4.55
CA LYS A 143 52.44 -32.90 5.05
C LYS A 143 53.29 -33.79 4.15
N ALA A 144 53.32 -33.51 2.84
CA ALA A 144 54.05 -34.32 1.88
C ALA A 144 55.57 -34.05 1.83
N THR A 145 56.07 -32.96 2.47
CA THR A 145 57.47 -32.53 2.30
C THR A 145 58.33 -32.39 3.56
N ALA A 146 57.81 -32.48 4.80
CA ALA A 146 58.65 -32.47 6.02
C ALA A 146 57.91 -32.95 7.29
N PRO A 147 58.64 -33.42 8.35
CA PRO A 147 58.03 -33.73 9.63
C PRO A 147 57.60 -32.46 10.38
N ALA A 148 56.30 -32.34 10.64
CA ALA A 148 55.66 -31.55 11.70
C ALA A 148 56.28 -30.17 12.02
N ALA A 149 56.40 -29.28 11.04
CA ALA A 149 56.54 -27.85 11.32
C ALA A 149 55.14 -27.23 11.43
N SER A 150 54.80 -26.70 12.60
CA SER A 150 53.58 -25.89 12.79
C SER A 150 53.54 -24.74 11.77
N PRO A 151 52.37 -24.41 11.20
CA PRO A 151 52.25 -23.29 10.27
C PRO A 151 52.76 -21.99 10.90
N PRO A 152 53.35 -21.09 10.11
CA PRO A 152 53.89 -19.84 10.63
C PRO A 152 52.76 -18.99 11.28
N PRO A 153 53.05 -18.27 12.38
CA PRO A 153 52.04 -17.55 13.17
C PRO A 153 51.22 -16.54 12.34
N ALA A 154 51.83 -15.94 11.32
CA ALA A 154 51.17 -15.01 10.40
C ALA A 154 50.06 -15.66 9.55
N ALA A 155 50.24 -16.91 9.11
CA ALA A 155 49.23 -17.64 8.33
C ALA A 155 48.01 -17.99 9.20
N THR A 156 48.24 -18.41 10.44
CA THR A 156 47.17 -18.62 11.42
C THR A 156 46.42 -17.33 11.79
N ALA A 157 47.10 -16.19 11.88
CA ALA A 157 46.46 -14.90 12.15
C ALA A 157 45.58 -14.44 10.98
N LEU A 158 46.04 -14.60 9.73
CA LEU A 158 45.26 -14.31 8.53
C LEU A 158 44.04 -15.23 8.42
N ALA A 159 44.21 -16.54 8.63
CA ALA A 159 43.10 -17.50 8.62
C ALA A 159 42.03 -17.17 9.67
N THR A 160 42.44 -16.83 10.89
CA THR A 160 41.52 -16.39 11.97
C THR A 160 40.79 -15.10 11.59
N THR A 161 41.48 -14.18 10.91
CA THR A 161 40.90 -12.91 10.48
C THR A 161 39.92 -13.10 9.32
N LEU A 162 40.26 -13.92 8.33
CA LEU A 162 39.38 -14.28 7.22
C LEU A 162 38.15 -15.03 7.70
N ALA A 163 38.29 -15.99 8.61
CA ALA A 163 37.16 -16.68 9.22
C ALA A 163 36.19 -15.68 9.89
N ARG A 164 36.70 -14.71 10.66
CA ARG A 164 35.90 -13.67 11.29
C ARG A 164 35.23 -12.73 10.28
N VAL A 165 35.90 -12.42 9.17
CA VAL A 165 35.36 -11.56 8.11
C VAL A 165 34.27 -12.30 7.33
N LEU A 166 34.52 -13.55 6.93
CA LEU A 166 33.57 -14.41 6.23
C LEU A 166 32.34 -14.74 7.08
N ALA A 167 32.48 -14.85 8.40
CA ALA A 167 31.34 -15.01 9.32
C ALA A 167 30.37 -13.81 9.33
N ARG A 168 30.73 -12.68 8.71
CA ARG A 168 29.82 -11.53 8.50
C ARG A 168 29.01 -11.62 7.22
N LEU A 169 29.28 -12.59 6.36
CA LEU A 169 28.49 -12.83 5.17
C LEU A 169 27.11 -13.33 5.58
N LEU A 170 26.07 -12.69 5.07
CA LEU A 170 24.71 -13.07 5.41
C LEU A 170 24.41 -14.45 4.82
N PRO A 171 23.67 -15.29 5.56
CA PRO A 171 23.43 -16.67 5.13
C PRO A 171 22.64 -16.75 3.83
N ASP A 172 21.76 -15.79 3.54
CA ASP A 172 20.90 -15.77 2.36
C ASP A 172 21.57 -15.18 1.11
N THR A 173 22.86 -14.85 1.15
CA THR A 173 23.63 -14.40 0.00
C THR A 173 23.58 -15.41 -1.16
N THR A 174 23.46 -14.96 -2.42
CA THR A 174 23.40 -15.89 -3.58
C THR A 174 24.66 -16.72 -3.72
N GLU A 175 24.57 -17.85 -4.42
CA GLU A 175 25.75 -18.62 -4.80
C GLU A 175 26.75 -17.82 -5.64
N ALA A 176 26.27 -16.94 -6.53
CA ALA A 176 27.13 -16.09 -7.34
C ALA A 176 27.91 -15.08 -6.48
N ASP A 177 27.26 -14.44 -5.51
CA ASP A 177 27.90 -13.53 -4.56
C ASP A 177 28.87 -14.28 -3.63
N ARG A 178 28.46 -15.42 -3.09
CA ARG A 178 29.32 -16.29 -2.25
C ARG A 178 30.59 -16.69 -3.01
N ARG A 179 30.47 -17.03 -4.29
CA ARG A 179 31.62 -17.35 -5.14
C ARG A 179 32.57 -16.17 -5.29
N ARG A 180 32.06 -14.98 -5.62
CA ARG A 180 32.87 -13.75 -5.74
C ARG A 180 33.62 -13.38 -4.45
N VAL A 181 32.97 -13.57 -3.30
CA VAL A 181 33.59 -13.38 -1.98
C VAL A 181 34.66 -14.43 -1.72
N THR A 182 34.38 -15.68 -2.07
CA THR A 182 35.32 -16.78 -1.85
C THR A 182 36.56 -16.67 -2.74
N GLU A 183 36.40 -16.30 -4.00
CA GLU A 183 37.52 -16.01 -4.91
C GLU A 183 38.44 -14.91 -4.35
N ALA A 184 37.87 -13.82 -3.81
CA ALA A 184 38.67 -12.77 -3.15
C ALA A 184 39.38 -13.28 -1.89
N ALA A 185 38.74 -14.16 -1.13
CA ALA A 185 39.33 -14.74 0.07
C ALA A 185 40.48 -15.72 -0.26
N GLU A 186 40.35 -16.48 -1.35
CA GLU A 186 41.42 -17.33 -1.90
C GLU A 186 42.61 -16.48 -2.38
N GLU A 187 42.34 -15.38 -3.10
CA GLU A 187 43.38 -14.40 -3.46
C GLU A 187 44.10 -13.83 -2.22
N ALA A 188 43.35 -13.45 -1.18
CA ALA A 188 43.91 -12.95 0.06
C ALA A 188 44.78 -13.99 0.78
N ALA A 189 44.35 -15.25 0.79
CA ALA A 189 45.12 -16.36 1.39
C ALA A 189 46.39 -16.69 0.60
N SER A 190 46.41 -16.42 -0.71
CA SER A 190 47.57 -16.61 -1.59
C SER A 190 48.59 -15.46 -1.56
N ALA A 191 48.29 -14.36 -0.85
CA ALA A 191 49.16 -13.20 -0.79
C ALA A 191 50.55 -13.52 -0.25
N THR A 192 51.58 -13.02 -0.93
CA THR A 192 52.99 -13.33 -0.62
C THR A 192 53.59 -12.37 0.40
N THR A 193 52.95 -11.21 0.60
CA THR A 193 53.40 -10.17 1.52
C THR A 193 52.28 -9.72 2.46
N GLN A 194 52.65 -9.20 3.63
CA GLN A 194 51.67 -8.69 4.59
C GLN A 194 50.83 -7.53 4.03
N GLY A 195 51.45 -6.58 3.31
CA GLY A 195 50.73 -5.44 2.72
C GLY A 195 49.75 -5.86 1.62
N GLU A 196 50.11 -6.88 0.84
CA GLU A 196 49.21 -7.49 -0.14
C GLU A 196 48.04 -8.18 0.56
N ALA A 197 48.30 -8.95 1.61
CA ALA A 197 47.27 -9.62 2.38
C ALA A 197 46.27 -8.62 3.01
N GLU A 198 46.76 -7.49 3.55
CA GLU A 198 45.92 -6.43 4.11
C GLU A 198 45.06 -5.74 3.05
N SER A 199 45.62 -5.50 1.86
CA SER A 199 44.89 -4.90 0.73
C SER A 199 43.81 -5.85 0.21
N ARG A 200 44.14 -7.14 0.01
CA ARG A 200 43.18 -8.17 -0.42
C ARG A 200 42.10 -8.43 0.64
N LEU A 201 42.44 -8.36 1.92
CA LEU A 201 41.46 -8.45 3.00
C LEU A 201 40.47 -7.27 2.98
N THR A 202 40.91 -6.09 2.57
CA THR A 202 40.03 -4.93 2.37
C THR A 202 39.06 -5.18 1.22
N GLU A 203 39.54 -5.72 0.10
CA GLU A 203 38.70 -6.14 -1.02
C GLU A 203 37.65 -7.19 -0.60
N VAL A 204 38.04 -8.21 0.18
CA VAL A 204 37.10 -9.21 0.73
C VAL A 204 35.98 -8.53 1.54
N ARG A 205 36.32 -7.55 2.38
CA ARG A 205 35.32 -6.81 3.17
C ARG A 205 34.34 -6.04 2.29
N ILE A 206 34.82 -5.39 1.23
CA ILE A 206 33.99 -4.66 0.26
C ILE A 206 33.01 -5.62 -0.41
N ARG A 207 33.51 -6.76 -0.94
CA ARG A 207 32.64 -7.75 -1.60
C ARG A 207 31.59 -8.35 -0.65
N ILE A 208 31.95 -8.56 0.62
CA ILE A 208 30.97 -9.00 1.64
C ILE A 208 29.91 -7.94 1.88
N GLN A 209 30.29 -6.66 1.95
CA GLN A 209 29.32 -5.57 2.10
C GLN A 209 28.35 -5.55 0.92
N GLU A 210 28.85 -5.59 -0.32
CA GLU A 210 28.02 -5.62 -1.53
C GLU A 210 27.10 -6.84 -1.58
N ALA A 211 27.65 -8.03 -1.27
CA ALA A 211 26.88 -9.27 -1.19
C ALA A 211 25.76 -9.20 -0.14
N ASN A 212 26.05 -8.59 1.01
CA ASN A 212 25.09 -8.39 2.08
C ASN A 212 23.99 -7.38 1.68
N GLU A 213 24.35 -6.31 0.96
CA GLU A 213 23.38 -5.37 0.41
C GLU A 213 22.47 -6.03 -0.63
N HIS A 214 23.02 -6.87 -1.53
CA HIS A 214 22.21 -7.67 -2.46
C HIS A 214 21.27 -8.64 -1.75
N ALA A 215 21.72 -9.29 -0.68
CA ALA A 215 20.89 -10.17 0.13
C ALA A 215 19.72 -9.41 0.78
N ARG A 216 19.99 -8.27 1.42
CA ARG A 216 18.95 -7.41 2.01
C ARG A 216 17.94 -6.92 0.97
N ARG A 217 18.42 -6.39 -0.17
CA ARG A 217 17.55 -5.95 -1.28
C ARG A 217 16.58 -7.04 -1.72
N ARG A 218 17.06 -8.29 -1.87
CA ARG A 218 16.20 -9.43 -2.25
C ARG A 218 15.18 -9.79 -1.18
N ARG A 219 15.50 -9.65 0.10
CA ARG A 219 14.52 -9.82 1.18
C ARG A 219 13.43 -8.75 1.13
N ASP A 220 13.84 -7.49 0.96
CA ASP A 220 12.90 -6.37 0.82
C ASP A 220 11.97 -6.58 -0.40
N ASP A 221 12.52 -7.07 -1.52
CA ASP A 221 11.76 -7.41 -2.72
C ASP A 221 10.77 -8.55 -2.49
N ARG A 222 11.15 -9.61 -1.77
CA ARG A 222 10.27 -10.71 -1.37
C ARG A 222 9.12 -10.21 -0.50
N ALA A 223 9.42 -9.39 0.50
CA ALA A 223 8.41 -8.80 1.39
C ALA A 223 7.48 -7.84 0.64
N ALA A 224 8.01 -7.03 -0.29
CA ALA A 224 7.21 -6.19 -1.17
C ALA A 224 6.28 -7.03 -2.08
N ALA A 225 6.79 -8.10 -2.69
CA ALA A 225 6.00 -8.97 -3.54
C ALA A 225 4.88 -9.67 -2.76
N ALA A 226 5.15 -10.18 -1.56
CA ALA A 226 4.15 -10.78 -0.68
C ALA A 226 3.00 -9.81 -0.33
N ARG A 227 3.32 -8.52 -0.09
CA ARG A 227 2.31 -7.47 0.11
C ARG A 227 1.45 -7.26 -1.13
N PHE A 228 2.07 -7.10 -2.30
CA PHE A 228 1.34 -6.93 -3.55
C PHE A 228 0.44 -8.13 -3.86
N VAL A 229 0.87 -9.37 -3.58
CA VAL A 229 0.03 -10.57 -3.77
C VAL A 229 -1.26 -10.47 -2.97
N ARG A 230 -1.16 -10.08 -1.69
CA ARG A 230 -2.32 -9.96 -0.79
C ARG A 230 -3.28 -8.87 -1.26
N GLU A 231 -2.77 -7.73 -1.68
CA GLU A 231 -3.63 -6.62 -2.10
C GLU A 231 -4.32 -6.86 -3.43
N LEU A 232 -3.63 -7.54 -4.35
CA LEU A 232 -4.17 -7.89 -5.65
C LEU A 232 -5.04 -9.15 -5.62
N GLU A 233 -5.36 -9.69 -4.44
CA GLU A 233 -6.21 -10.86 -4.28
C GLU A 233 -7.58 -10.65 -4.97
N THR A 234 -8.17 -9.48 -4.78
CA THR A 234 -9.51 -9.13 -5.30
C THR A 234 -9.48 -8.45 -6.68
N HIS A 235 -8.32 -8.18 -7.26
CA HIS A 235 -8.23 -7.46 -8.53
C HIS A 235 -8.50 -8.41 -9.72
N PRO A 236 -9.53 -8.16 -10.57
CA PRO A 236 -9.97 -9.12 -11.59
C PRO A 236 -8.92 -9.36 -12.70
N ALA A 237 -8.13 -8.35 -13.07
CA ALA A 237 -7.10 -8.46 -14.10
C ALA A 237 -5.68 -8.77 -13.57
N ALA A 238 -5.51 -9.09 -12.28
CA ALA A 238 -4.18 -9.23 -11.68
C ALA A 238 -3.64 -10.67 -11.66
N GLY A 239 -4.32 -11.64 -12.29
CA GLY A 239 -3.98 -13.07 -12.21
C GLY A 239 -2.52 -13.38 -12.53
N ASP A 240 -2.05 -12.96 -13.71
CA ASP A 240 -0.67 -13.22 -14.16
C ASP A 240 0.37 -12.48 -13.32
N VAL A 241 0.10 -11.22 -12.99
CA VAL A 241 0.99 -10.39 -12.16
C VAL A 241 1.13 -10.98 -10.76
N ARG A 242 0.02 -11.43 -10.17
CA ARG A 242 0.00 -12.06 -8.85
C ARG A 242 0.77 -13.38 -8.84
N ALA A 243 0.65 -14.19 -9.89
CA ALA A 243 1.44 -15.43 -10.00
C ALA A 243 2.95 -15.14 -10.03
N ARG A 244 3.39 -14.17 -10.85
CA ARG A 244 4.80 -13.74 -10.92
C ARG A 244 5.29 -13.16 -9.59
N LEU A 245 4.47 -12.36 -8.90
CA LEU A 245 4.81 -11.84 -7.58
C LEU A 245 4.89 -12.95 -6.52
N ALA A 246 4.07 -13.99 -6.61
CA ALA A 246 4.16 -15.14 -5.70
C ALA A 246 5.50 -15.88 -5.88
N GLU A 247 5.95 -16.09 -7.12
CA GLU A 247 7.28 -16.66 -7.40
C GLU A 247 8.42 -15.78 -6.83
N VAL A 248 8.28 -14.45 -6.90
CA VAL A 248 9.23 -13.53 -6.26
C VAL A 248 9.19 -13.66 -4.75
N ALA A 249 8.01 -13.70 -4.13
CA ALA A 249 7.84 -13.83 -2.68
C ALA A 249 8.43 -15.14 -2.13
N GLU A 250 8.28 -16.23 -2.88
CA GLU A 250 8.91 -17.54 -2.61
C GLU A 250 10.41 -17.54 -2.89
N GLY A 251 10.91 -16.53 -3.62
CA GLY A 251 12.32 -16.37 -3.93
C GLY A 251 12.80 -17.13 -5.17
N ALA A 252 11.87 -17.66 -5.97
CA ALA A 252 12.14 -18.34 -7.24
C ALA A 252 12.45 -17.34 -8.38
N ALA A 253 12.04 -16.08 -8.24
CA ALA A 253 12.28 -15.01 -9.21
C ALA A 253 12.76 -13.71 -8.53
N ALA A 254 13.33 -12.79 -9.31
CA ALA A 254 13.68 -11.44 -8.87
C ALA A 254 12.54 -10.45 -9.17
N LEU A 255 12.34 -9.44 -8.31
CA LEU A 255 11.39 -8.37 -8.56
C LEU A 255 11.98 -7.38 -9.58
N ASP A 256 11.72 -7.61 -10.86
CA ASP A 256 12.12 -6.66 -11.89
C ASP A 256 11.29 -5.36 -11.83
N GLU A 257 11.85 -4.27 -12.36
CA GLU A 257 11.23 -2.95 -12.30
C GLU A 257 9.91 -2.89 -13.09
N GLY A 258 9.77 -3.70 -14.15
CA GLY A 258 8.53 -3.79 -14.93
C GLY A 258 7.40 -4.44 -14.13
N LEU A 259 7.68 -5.57 -13.47
CA LEU A 259 6.74 -6.24 -12.58
C LEU A 259 6.34 -5.33 -11.41
N ARG A 260 7.30 -4.60 -10.83
CA ARG A 260 7.03 -3.63 -9.76
C ARG A 260 6.11 -2.50 -10.24
N ALA A 261 6.41 -1.89 -11.38
CA ALA A 261 5.59 -0.82 -11.94
C ALA A 261 4.17 -1.29 -12.26
N GLU A 262 4.02 -2.51 -12.79
CA GLU A 262 2.72 -3.10 -13.08
C GLU A 262 1.91 -3.37 -11.80
N ALA A 263 2.54 -3.92 -10.77
CA ALA A 263 1.91 -4.15 -9.47
C ALA A 263 1.44 -2.84 -8.83
N VAL A 264 2.28 -1.80 -8.83
CA VAL A 264 1.93 -0.47 -8.31
C VAL A 264 0.75 0.13 -9.06
N ARG A 265 0.71 0.00 -10.39
CA ARG A 265 -0.42 0.47 -11.20
C ARG A 265 -1.74 -0.20 -10.79
N LEU A 266 -1.73 -1.54 -10.68
CA LEU A 266 -2.93 -2.33 -10.35
C LEU A 266 -3.43 -2.07 -8.91
N VAL A 267 -2.51 -1.93 -7.95
CA VAL A 267 -2.89 -1.50 -6.59
C VAL A 267 -3.49 -0.10 -6.63
N GLY A 268 -2.88 0.81 -7.41
CA GLY A 268 -3.43 2.14 -7.62
C GLY A 268 -4.84 2.13 -8.25
N ASP A 269 -5.16 1.16 -9.11
CA ASP A 269 -6.51 0.98 -9.66
C ASP A 269 -7.52 0.59 -8.56
N LEU A 270 -7.19 -0.39 -7.70
CA LEU A 270 -8.03 -0.75 -6.55
C LEU A 270 -8.28 0.43 -5.62
N GLN A 271 -7.23 1.20 -5.32
CA GLN A 271 -7.32 2.37 -4.45
C GLN A 271 -8.24 3.42 -5.05
N ARG A 272 -8.08 3.77 -6.32
CA ARG A 272 -8.97 4.70 -7.02
C ARG A 272 -10.41 4.22 -7.03
N GLU A 273 -10.65 2.92 -7.18
CA GLU A 273 -11.99 2.35 -7.10
C GLU A 273 -12.59 2.44 -5.69
N ALA A 274 -11.81 2.12 -4.66
CA ALA A 274 -12.24 2.23 -3.27
C ALA A 274 -12.54 3.68 -2.86
N GLU A 275 -11.66 4.62 -3.21
CA GLU A 275 -11.86 6.07 -3.02
C GLU A 275 -13.15 6.56 -3.67
N ARG A 276 -13.38 6.19 -4.94
CA ARG A 276 -14.60 6.54 -5.67
C ARG A 276 -15.85 5.99 -5.00
N ARG A 277 -15.85 4.72 -4.61
CA ARG A 277 -16.99 4.09 -3.90
C ARG A 277 -17.27 4.77 -2.55
N TYR A 278 -16.22 5.11 -1.81
CA TYR A 278 -16.34 5.80 -0.53
C TYR A 278 -16.96 7.19 -0.69
N VAL A 279 -16.40 8.03 -1.57
CA VAL A 279 -16.92 9.39 -1.83
C VAL A 279 -18.38 9.34 -2.28
N THR A 280 -18.71 8.41 -3.17
CA THR A 280 -20.08 8.21 -3.66
C THR A 280 -21.02 7.82 -2.50
N THR A 281 -20.61 6.88 -1.65
CA THR A 281 -21.44 6.44 -0.51
C THR A 281 -21.66 7.58 0.48
N ALA A 282 -20.59 8.31 0.84
CA ALA A 282 -20.67 9.42 1.78
C ALA A 282 -21.52 10.57 1.26
N LEU A 283 -21.44 10.91 -0.03
CA LEU A 283 -22.31 11.91 -0.65
C LEU A 283 -23.78 11.48 -0.60
N ARG A 284 -24.06 10.23 -0.95
CA ARG A 284 -25.41 9.67 -0.89
C ARG A 284 -25.98 9.75 0.52
N GLU A 285 -25.21 9.35 1.53
CA GLU A 285 -25.63 9.42 2.94
C GLU A 285 -25.84 10.86 3.42
N ALA A 286 -24.94 11.78 3.06
CA ALA A 286 -25.03 13.19 3.42
C ALA A 286 -26.32 13.83 2.92
N PHE A 287 -26.66 13.62 1.64
CA PHE A 287 -27.87 14.17 1.02
C PHE A 287 -29.16 13.41 1.42
N ALA A 288 -29.11 12.08 1.56
CA ALA A 288 -30.25 11.29 2.02
C ALA A 288 -30.73 11.74 3.41
N GLY A 289 -29.80 12.01 4.33
CA GLY A 289 -30.14 12.53 5.65
C GLY A 289 -30.66 13.98 5.64
N LEU A 290 -30.63 14.69 4.50
CA LEU A 290 -31.23 16.02 4.31
C LEU A 290 -32.58 15.93 3.58
N GLY A 291 -33.10 14.73 3.35
CA GLY A 291 -34.37 14.48 2.67
C GLY A 291 -34.29 14.47 1.15
N TYR A 292 -33.08 14.44 0.57
CA TYR A 292 -32.92 14.25 -0.86
C TYR A 292 -32.94 12.77 -1.23
N GLU A 293 -33.71 12.43 -2.25
CA GLU A 293 -33.69 11.12 -2.89
C GLU A 293 -32.66 11.12 -4.01
N VAL A 294 -31.80 10.10 -3.96
CA VAL A 294 -30.68 9.92 -4.88
C VAL A 294 -31.09 8.88 -5.92
N ASP A 295 -31.28 9.30 -7.17
CA ASP A 295 -31.84 8.45 -8.23
C ASP A 295 -30.88 7.33 -8.70
N GLU A 296 -31.43 6.29 -9.33
CA GLU A 296 -30.65 5.18 -9.93
C GLU A 296 -29.71 5.74 -11.01
N GLY A 297 -28.39 5.67 -10.77
CA GLY A 297 -27.35 6.29 -11.61
C GLY A 297 -26.24 6.95 -10.80
N PHE A 298 -26.48 7.19 -9.51
CA PHE A 298 -25.46 7.70 -8.60
C PHE A 298 -24.27 6.74 -8.41
N GLU A 299 -24.49 5.44 -8.51
CA GLU A 299 -23.41 4.43 -8.46
C GLU A 299 -22.47 4.51 -9.66
N THR A 300 -22.94 5.06 -10.79
CA THR A 300 -22.15 5.29 -12.00
C THR A 300 -21.56 6.70 -12.10
N LEU A 301 -21.76 7.57 -11.09
CA LEU A 301 -21.27 8.95 -11.09
C LEU A 301 -19.76 9.04 -11.31
N THR A 302 -19.00 8.08 -10.79
CA THR A 302 -17.54 8.14 -10.76
C THR A 302 -16.86 7.38 -11.91
N ALA A 303 -17.64 6.84 -12.85
CA ALA A 303 -17.14 6.50 -14.18
C ALA A 303 -16.86 7.79 -14.95
N ASP A 304 -15.89 7.80 -15.86
CA ASP A 304 -15.50 8.99 -16.64
C ASP A 304 -16.76 9.67 -17.23
N SER A 305 -17.20 10.78 -16.62
CA SER A 305 -18.42 11.57 -16.93
C SER A 305 -19.79 11.09 -16.38
N GLY A 306 -19.84 10.51 -15.19
CA GLY A 306 -21.12 10.18 -14.58
C GLY A 306 -21.95 11.42 -14.18
N GLU A 307 -23.26 11.32 -14.39
CA GLU A 307 -24.25 12.34 -14.00
C GLU A 307 -25.34 11.67 -13.15
N ALA A 308 -25.78 12.34 -12.10
CA ALA A 308 -26.91 11.92 -11.29
C ALA A 308 -27.83 13.11 -11.01
N VAL A 309 -29.04 12.80 -10.57
CA VAL A 309 -30.03 13.79 -10.19
C VAL A 309 -30.43 13.51 -8.74
N LEU A 310 -30.38 14.55 -7.91
CA LEU A 310 -30.95 14.55 -6.58
C LEU A 310 -32.32 15.22 -6.66
N THR A 311 -33.32 14.58 -6.07
CA THR A 311 -34.68 15.13 -5.97
C THR A 311 -35.06 15.29 -4.51
N ARG A 312 -36.03 16.15 -4.21
CA ARG A 312 -36.59 16.30 -2.86
C ARG A 312 -38.10 16.17 -2.97
N GLY A 313 -38.73 15.42 -2.07
CA GLY A 313 -40.16 15.09 -2.18
C GLY A 313 -41.10 16.31 -2.19
N ASP A 314 -40.67 17.42 -1.58
CA ASP A 314 -41.36 18.70 -1.54
C ASP A 314 -40.96 19.66 -2.69
N TRP A 315 -40.08 19.22 -3.60
CA TRP A 315 -39.61 19.97 -4.78
C TRP A 315 -40.17 19.35 -6.07
N SER A 316 -41.43 19.64 -6.38
CA SER A 316 -42.10 19.03 -7.53
C SER A 316 -41.58 19.48 -8.90
N GLN A 317 -40.96 20.67 -8.98
CA GLN A 317 -40.51 21.30 -10.23
C GLN A 317 -38.99 21.53 -10.30
N HIS A 318 -38.24 21.06 -9.30
CA HIS A 318 -36.82 21.34 -9.13
C HIS A 318 -36.05 20.06 -8.84
N ALA A 319 -34.84 19.97 -9.36
CA ALA A 319 -33.92 18.88 -9.07
C ALA A 319 -32.49 19.40 -9.13
N VAL A 320 -31.56 18.72 -8.46
CA VAL A 320 -30.15 19.08 -8.51
C VAL A 320 -29.43 18.07 -9.38
N LYS A 321 -28.81 18.54 -10.45
CA LYS A 321 -27.90 17.71 -11.22
C LYS A 321 -26.53 17.72 -10.59
N VAL A 322 -26.02 16.53 -10.30
CA VAL A 322 -24.67 16.29 -9.83
C VAL A 322 -23.88 15.68 -10.97
N ARG A 323 -22.68 16.19 -11.22
CA ARG A 323 -21.75 15.67 -12.21
C ARG A 323 -20.38 15.57 -11.56
N VAL A 324 -19.76 14.41 -11.71
CA VAL A 324 -18.38 14.18 -11.26
C VAL A 324 -17.51 14.23 -12.51
N ASP A 325 -16.65 15.24 -12.59
CA ASP A 325 -15.74 15.40 -13.74
C ASP A 325 -14.47 14.56 -13.59
N ASP A 326 -14.00 14.41 -12.35
CA ASP A 326 -12.95 13.47 -11.92
C ASP A 326 -13.22 13.05 -10.47
N ALA A 327 -12.49 12.08 -9.91
CA ALA A 327 -12.71 11.59 -8.54
C ALA A 327 -12.62 12.69 -7.44
N ARG A 328 -12.17 13.90 -7.79
CA ARG A 328 -11.92 15.02 -6.89
C ARG A 328 -12.67 16.30 -7.28
N ARG A 329 -13.54 16.28 -8.28
CA ARG A 329 -14.29 17.48 -8.69
C ARG A 329 -15.73 17.14 -8.96
N ILE A 330 -16.60 17.80 -8.21
CA ILE A 330 -18.04 17.64 -8.31
C ILE A 330 -18.67 18.99 -8.64
N ARG A 331 -19.46 18.99 -9.70
CA ARG A 331 -20.31 20.11 -10.10
C ARG A 331 -21.74 19.78 -9.76
N MET A 332 -22.40 20.71 -9.07
CA MET A 332 -23.80 20.60 -8.70
C MET A 332 -24.54 21.81 -9.24
N ALA A 333 -25.68 21.58 -9.87
CA ALA A 333 -26.49 22.64 -10.46
C ALA A 333 -27.96 22.42 -10.14
N LEU A 334 -28.64 23.45 -9.64
CA LEU A 334 -30.09 23.41 -9.50
C LEU A 334 -30.71 23.56 -10.90
N LEU A 335 -31.69 22.71 -11.19
CA LEU A 335 -32.38 22.65 -12.46
C LEU A 335 -33.88 22.71 -12.24
N ARG A 336 -34.60 23.22 -13.23
CA ARG A 336 -36.05 23.03 -13.33
C ARG A 336 -36.39 21.83 -14.20
N THR A 337 -37.46 21.14 -13.85
CA THR A 337 -38.05 20.09 -14.69
C THR A 337 -39.01 20.67 -15.74
N GLU A 338 -39.52 21.89 -15.52
CA GLU A 338 -40.48 22.59 -16.35
C GLU A 338 -40.11 24.09 -16.51
N PRO A 339 -40.38 24.73 -17.67
CA PRO A 339 -40.14 26.15 -17.86
C PRO A 339 -40.89 27.04 -16.85
N ALA A 340 -40.31 28.20 -16.52
CA ALA A 340 -41.01 29.23 -15.75
C ALA A 340 -41.89 30.09 -16.67
N GLU A 341 -43.18 30.16 -16.36
CA GLU A 341 -44.24 30.87 -17.09
C GLU A 341 -44.69 32.16 -16.37
N SER A 342 -44.33 32.36 -15.09
CA SER A 342 -44.75 33.52 -14.29
C SER A 342 -43.64 34.11 -13.41
N ASP A 343 -43.82 35.36 -12.97
CA ASP A 343 -42.90 36.03 -12.04
C ASP A 343 -42.94 35.41 -10.63
N ASP A 344 -44.07 34.84 -10.21
CA ASP A 344 -44.17 34.09 -8.95
C ASP A 344 -43.31 32.81 -8.99
N GLN A 345 -43.22 32.15 -10.15
CA GLN A 345 -42.33 31.01 -10.33
C GLN A 345 -40.84 31.42 -10.30
N ARG A 346 -40.50 32.65 -10.69
CA ARG A 346 -39.12 33.17 -10.52
C ARG A 346 -38.79 33.44 -9.06
N ARG A 347 -39.74 33.98 -8.29
CA ARG A 347 -39.57 34.11 -6.82
C ARG A 347 -39.36 32.75 -6.17
N LEU A 348 -40.12 31.74 -6.60
CA LEU A 348 -39.95 30.37 -6.12
C LEU A 348 -38.59 29.79 -6.51
N ASP A 349 -38.05 30.09 -7.69
CA ASP A 349 -36.70 29.67 -8.09
C ASP A 349 -35.63 30.20 -7.13
N VAL A 350 -35.69 31.49 -6.79
CA VAL A 350 -34.75 32.10 -5.83
C VAL A 350 -34.86 31.43 -4.46
N GLU A 351 -36.08 31.19 -3.97
CA GLU A 351 -36.30 30.49 -2.69
C GLU A 351 -35.71 29.07 -2.70
N ARG A 352 -35.80 28.36 -3.84
CA ARG A 352 -35.23 27.02 -3.99
C ARG A 352 -33.72 27.04 -4.12
N GLU A 353 -33.14 28.06 -4.77
CA GLU A 353 -31.69 28.29 -4.78
C GLU A 353 -31.14 28.57 -3.38
N GLU A 354 -31.81 29.39 -2.58
CA GLU A 354 -31.43 29.65 -1.17
C GLU A 354 -31.46 28.36 -0.33
N GLN A 355 -32.53 27.57 -0.46
CA GLN A 355 -32.65 26.28 0.23
C GLN A 355 -31.60 25.26 -0.23
N TRP A 356 -31.25 25.26 -1.52
CA TRP A 356 -30.18 24.44 -2.05
C TRP A 356 -28.84 24.84 -1.44
N CYS A 357 -28.49 26.13 -1.43
CA CYS A 357 -27.27 26.62 -0.82
C CYS A 357 -27.16 26.20 0.65
N ALA A 358 -28.23 26.36 1.44
CA ALA A 358 -28.24 25.92 2.83
C ALA A 358 -28.07 24.39 2.98
N SER A 359 -28.74 23.61 2.13
CA SER A 359 -28.61 22.14 2.12
C SER A 359 -27.19 21.71 1.74
N PHE A 360 -26.57 22.40 0.79
CA PHE A 360 -25.22 22.12 0.33
C PHE A 360 -24.19 22.39 1.43
N GLU A 361 -24.28 23.50 2.16
CA GLU A 361 -23.39 23.75 3.30
C GLU A 361 -23.58 22.71 4.42
N ALA A 362 -24.84 22.35 4.74
CA ALA A 362 -25.11 21.27 5.70
C ALA A 362 -24.57 19.91 5.23
N ALA A 363 -24.58 19.63 3.92
CA ALA A 363 -23.98 18.43 3.36
C ALA A 363 -22.44 18.49 3.45
N ARG A 364 -21.81 19.65 3.23
CA ARG A 364 -20.37 19.84 3.41
C ARG A 364 -19.92 19.56 4.83
N GLU A 365 -20.65 20.08 5.82
CA GLU A 365 -20.34 19.78 7.24
C GLU A 365 -20.41 18.27 7.53
N ARG A 366 -21.36 17.55 6.92
CA ARG A 366 -21.46 16.09 7.06
C ARG A 366 -20.34 15.34 6.35
N LEU A 367 -19.93 15.80 5.17
CA LEU A 367 -18.80 15.24 4.43
C LEU A 367 -17.48 15.47 5.19
N GLU A 368 -17.29 16.65 5.78
CA GLU A 368 -16.15 16.95 6.62
C GLU A 368 -16.13 16.04 7.86
N GLN A 369 -17.30 15.82 8.45
CA GLN A 369 -17.48 14.78 9.48
C GLN A 369 -17.23 13.36 8.97
N ALA A 370 -17.22 13.10 7.67
CA ALA A 370 -16.77 11.84 7.06
C ALA A 370 -15.31 11.88 6.59
N GLY A 371 -14.55 12.95 6.88
CA GLY A 371 -13.16 13.12 6.43
C GLY A 371 -13.04 13.46 4.95
N ILE A 372 -14.11 13.94 4.34
CA ILE A 372 -14.16 14.41 2.96
C ILE A 372 -14.23 15.93 2.98
N HIS A 373 -13.15 16.59 2.56
CA HIS A 373 -13.11 18.03 2.47
C HIS A 373 -13.65 18.45 1.12
N ALA A 374 -14.62 19.36 1.12
CA ALA A 374 -15.19 19.92 -0.09
C ALA A 374 -14.87 21.41 -0.13
N ASP A 375 -13.98 21.83 -1.02
CA ASP A 375 -13.61 23.22 -1.26
C ASP A 375 -14.43 23.78 -2.41
N VAL A 376 -15.22 24.82 -2.12
CA VAL A 376 -16.04 25.49 -3.14
C VAL A 376 -15.13 26.41 -3.95
N ARG A 377 -14.92 26.07 -5.23
CA ARG A 377 -14.14 26.90 -6.16
C ARG A 377 -14.97 28.03 -6.73
N TRP A 378 -16.25 27.76 -7.00
CA TRP A 378 -17.14 28.71 -7.62
C TRP A 378 -18.58 28.48 -7.18
N ARG A 379 -19.28 29.57 -6.93
CA ARG A 379 -20.69 29.60 -6.54
C ARG A 379 -21.35 30.81 -7.20
N ILE A 380 -22.55 30.60 -7.71
CA ILE A 380 -23.45 31.68 -8.14
C ILE A 380 -24.40 32.01 -7.01
N GLU A 381 -24.66 33.29 -6.77
CA GLU A 381 -25.60 33.71 -5.74
C GLU A 381 -27.06 33.54 -6.22
N PRO A 382 -28.00 33.20 -5.32
CA PRO A 382 -29.40 33.01 -5.68
C PRO A 382 -29.99 34.18 -6.48
N GLY A 383 -30.69 33.87 -7.57
CA GLY A 383 -31.36 34.85 -8.44
C GLY A 383 -30.47 35.55 -9.47
N GLU A 384 -29.14 35.37 -9.45
CA GLU A 384 -28.25 35.96 -10.46
C GLU A 384 -28.43 35.33 -11.85
N GLN A 385 -28.84 34.06 -11.90
CA GLN A 385 -28.98 33.31 -13.14
C GLN A 385 -30.32 32.58 -13.23
N ARG A 386 -30.91 32.54 -14.43
CA ARG A 386 -32.10 31.71 -14.68
C ARG A 386 -31.73 30.22 -14.65
N LEU A 387 -32.52 29.44 -13.91
CA LEU A 387 -32.36 28.00 -13.81
C LEU A 387 -32.45 27.32 -15.19
N PRO A 388 -31.54 26.40 -15.53
CA PRO A 388 -31.66 25.61 -16.75
C PRO A 388 -32.87 24.68 -16.64
N VAL A 389 -33.60 24.54 -17.74
CA VAL A 389 -34.71 23.58 -17.83
C VAL A 389 -34.16 22.28 -18.44
N THR A 390 -34.27 21.19 -17.71
CA THR A 390 -34.01 19.85 -18.25
C THR A 390 -35.30 19.07 -18.27
N ARG A 391 -35.69 18.56 -19.44
CA ARG A 391 -36.85 17.66 -19.51
C ARG A 391 -36.48 16.40 -18.74
N ARG A 392 -37.22 16.14 -17.66
CA ARG A 392 -37.14 14.88 -16.93
C ARG A 392 -37.30 13.75 -17.94
N ARG A 393 -36.30 12.88 -18.06
CA ARG A 393 -36.39 11.67 -18.88
C ARG A 393 -37.44 10.83 -18.15
N SER A 394 -38.68 10.89 -18.61
CA SER A 394 -39.79 10.22 -17.94
C SER A 394 -39.45 8.74 -17.87
N ASP A 395 -39.45 8.19 -16.65
CA ASP A 395 -39.30 6.77 -16.43
C ASP A 395 -40.22 6.04 -17.39
N ARG A 396 -39.58 5.30 -18.30
CA ARG A 396 -40.25 4.39 -19.20
C ARG A 396 -40.75 3.27 -18.29
N ARG A 397 -41.91 3.47 -17.66
CA ARG A 397 -42.65 2.43 -16.94
C ARG A 397 -42.58 1.18 -17.83
N GLN A 398 -41.85 0.17 -17.38
CA GLN A 398 -41.82 -1.12 -18.04
C GLN A 398 -43.28 -1.51 -18.28
N PRO A 399 -43.67 -1.84 -19.53
CA PRO A 399 -45.00 -2.34 -19.78
C PRO A 399 -45.14 -3.61 -18.95
N GLN A 400 -45.98 -3.58 -17.92
CA GLN A 400 -46.40 -4.78 -17.21
C GLN A 400 -46.84 -5.78 -18.27
N ALA A 401 -46.04 -6.85 -18.42
CA ALA A 401 -46.37 -7.98 -19.24
C ALA A 401 -47.72 -8.50 -18.74
N ARG A 402 -48.79 -8.17 -19.47
CA ARG A 402 -50.10 -8.77 -19.28
C ARG A 402 -49.91 -10.27 -19.52
N HIS A 403 -49.79 -11.00 -18.42
CA HIS A 403 -49.89 -12.44 -18.39
C HIS A 403 -51.30 -12.77 -18.89
N ARG A 404 -51.41 -13.04 -20.20
CA ARG A 404 -52.60 -13.68 -20.77
C ARG A 404 -52.53 -15.14 -20.33
N GLU A 405 -53.19 -15.41 -19.22
CA GLU A 405 -53.78 -16.70 -18.91
C GLU A 405 -54.49 -17.21 -20.18
N ARG A 406 -53.90 -18.23 -20.80
CA ARG A 406 -54.56 -19.00 -21.85
C ARG A 406 -55.12 -20.23 -21.18
N ASP A 407 -56.38 -20.11 -20.79
CA ASP A 407 -57.25 -21.26 -20.55
C ASP A 407 -57.72 -21.80 -21.90
N ARG A 408 -57.62 -23.12 -22.05
CA ARG A 408 -58.12 -24.02 -23.11
C ARG A 408 -57.29 -24.22 -24.38
#